data_AF-A0A7C3L8H8-F1
#
_entry.id   AF-A0A7C3L8H8-F1
#
_cell.length_a   1.000
_cell.length_b   1.000
_cell.length_c   1.000
_cell.angle_alpha   90.00
_cell.angle_beta   90.00
_cell.angle_gamma   90.00
#
_symmetry.space_group_name_H-M   'P 1'
#
loop_
_entity.id
_entity.type
_entity.pdbx_description
1 polymer ?
#
loop_
_entity_poly.entity_id
_entity_poly.type
_entity_poly.pdbx_seq_one_letter_code
_entity_poly.pdbx_strand_id
1 'polypeptide(L)'
;MLLVLIFYFVFNQKIIFPSSQSKEVKITLNIQDFEPSQPAELQSSIESDQQALAEATKKLFEKIADAEPTEPEPPTKEVTKEIFEKIAKASKAVSLQSTTEEAIEKAKLAKMEQKRLEVQKKEQEALAKAKAQADEKARLEKLEQTRINALAIATAKEKAKLALIEQERLKKEKKKQEALTKALKKKQEKRKKQKLAKAHKKKLHKQKLAQKRQASKKQKRSKKHSKDPLANAIMSASTSVRPRRSKRPAMRMIKQFYGSEFNAFTPTQKKFIEKNLGSIYRITQRTLTRNGYPRVAARTHQQGTQIVTFYLHPNGAISGLRLKKRVGYASLDKNTIKVIRIAYKDYPRPKTKTKITFYVEYSLF
;
A
#
# COMPACT_ATOMS: atom_id res chain seq x y z
N MET A 1 43.47 10.79 -18.71
CA MET A 1 42.63 11.96 -19.02
C MET A 1 41.52 11.66 -20.04
N LEU A 2 41.70 10.72 -20.99
CA LEU A 2 40.66 10.36 -21.97
C LEU A 2 39.41 9.65 -21.38
N LEU A 3 39.56 8.88 -20.29
CA LEU A 3 38.46 8.13 -19.66
C LEU A 3 37.48 8.98 -18.83
N VAL A 4 37.84 10.22 -18.50
CA VAL A 4 36.98 11.14 -17.73
C VAL A 4 35.99 11.86 -18.66
N LEU A 5 36.32 12.03 -19.94
CA LEU A 5 35.46 12.68 -20.93
C LEU A 5 34.30 11.78 -21.39
N ILE A 6 34.51 10.45 -21.44
CA ILE A 6 33.44 9.50 -21.81
C ILE A 6 32.36 9.44 -20.71
N PHE A 7 32.73 9.61 -19.44
CA PHE A 7 31.76 9.66 -18.34
C PHE A 7 30.93 10.95 -18.32
N TYR A 8 31.45 12.06 -18.87
CA TYR A 8 30.72 13.31 -18.97
C TYR A 8 29.72 13.32 -20.13
N PHE A 9 29.98 12.56 -21.20
CA PHE A 9 29.09 12.49 -22.36
C PHE A 9 27.85 11.61 -22.12
N VAL A 10 27.97 10.55 -21.31
CA VAL A 10 26.83 9.66 -20.99
C VAL A 10 25.85 10.29 -19.98
N PHE A 11 26.28 11.26 -19.18
CA PHE A 11 25.45 11.83 -18.10
C PHE A 11 24.67 13.09 -18.51
N ASN A 12 24.86 13.60 -19.73
CA ASN A 12 24.20 14.82 -20.23
C ASN A 12 23.04 14.55 -21.21
N GLN A 13 22.59 13.30 -21.33
CA GLN A 13 21.30 12.98 -21.91
C GLN A 13 20.20 13.45 -20.97
N LYS A 14 19.82 14.71 -21.19
CA LYS A 14 18.65 15.41 -20.68
C LYS A 14 17.43 14.46 -20.76
N ILE A 15 17.09 13.85 -19.62
CA ILE A 15 15.83 13.12 -19.45
C ILE A 15 14.73 14.16 -19.52
N ILE A 16 14.28 14.46 -20.74
CA ILE A 16 13.04 15.16 -21.03
C ILE A 16 11.95 14.18 -20.60
N PHE A 17 11.46 14.35 -19.38
CA PHE A 17 10.24 13.70 -18.96
C PHE A 17 9.13 14.17 -19.91
N PRO A 18 8.43 13.27 -20.63
CA PRO A 18 7.24 13.68 -21.32
C PRO A 18 6.27 14.24 -20.28
N SER A 19 5.85 15.50 -20.46
CA SER A 19 4.80 16.08 -19.65
C SER A 19 3.59 15.16 -19.75
N SER A 20 3.11 14.68 -18.61
CA SER A 20 1.86 13.95 -18.53
C SER A 20 0.74 14.96 -18.79
N GLN A 21 0.53 15.28 -20.08
CA GLN A 21 -0.75 15.75 -20.55
C GLN A 21 -1.67 14.55 -20.45
N SER A 22 -2.32 14.40 -19.30
CA SER A 22 -3.56 13.66 -19.19
C SER A 22 -4.55 14.33 -20.14
N LYS A 23 -4.60 13.85 -21.39
CA LYS A 23 -5.79 14.03 -22.21
C LYS A 23 -6.91 13.37 -21.41
N GLU A 24 -7.75 14.20 -20.80
CA GLU A 24 -9.08 13.80 -20.39
C GLU A 24 -9.77 13.23 -21.64
N VAL A 25 -9.70 11.91 -21.78
CA VAL A 25 -10.63 11.20 -22.65
C VAL A 25 -11.95 11.32 -21.92
N LYS A 26 -12.70 12.38 -22.25
CA LYS A 26 -14.14 12.43 -22.04
C LYS A 26 -14.71 11.27 -22.83
N ILE A 27 -14.85 10.13 -22.18
CA ILE A 27 -15.69 9.04 -22.67
C ILE A 27 -17.12 9.59 -22.52
N THR A 28 -17.57 10.33 -23.53
CA THR A 28 -19.00 10.47 -23.79
C THR A 28 -19.46 9.08 -24.19
N LEU A 29 -20.03 8.35 -23.22
CA LEU A 29 -20.84 7.18 -23.52
C LEU A 29 -22.00 7.69 -24.36
N ASN A 30 -21.89 7.51 -25.67
CA ASN A 30 -22.98 7.74 -26.60
C ASN A 30 -23.97 6.60 -26.37
N ILE A 31 -25.08 6.90 -25.69
CA ILE A 31 -26.15 5.95 -25.35
C ILE A 31 -27.05 5.81 -26.60
N GLN A 32 -26.47 5.44 -27.73
CA GLN A 32 -27.19 5.33 -29.00
C GLN A 32 -26.86 4.08 -29.82
N ASP A 33 -26.00 3.19 -29.35
CA ASP A 33 -25.65 1.94 -30.05
C ASP A 33 -26.12 0.67 -29.32
N PHE A 34 -27.18 0.76 -28.51
CA PHE A 34 -27.84 -0.42 -27.92
C PHE A 34 -29.23 -0.60 -28.54
N GLU A 35 -29.26 -0.89 -29.84
CA GLU A 35 -30.41 -1.54 -30.46
C GLU A 35 -30.39 -3.03 -30.08
N PRO A 36 -31.45 -3.55 -29.44
CA PRO A 36 -31.62 -4.99 -29.34
C PRO A 36 -31.96 -5.52 -30.73
N SER A 37 -31.03 -6.26 -31.35
CA SER A 37 -31.30 -7.10 -32.51
C SER A 37 -32.41 -8.09 -32.14
N GLN A 38 -33.62 -7.82 -32.60
CA GLN A 38 -34.74 -8.76 -32.52
C GLN A 38 -34.44 -9.96 -33.43
N PRO A 39 -34.72 -11.21 -33.01
CA PRO A 39 -34.59 -12.36 -33.87
C PRO A 39 -35.71 -12.36 -34.92
N ALA A 40 -35.35 -12.15 -36.18
CA ALA A 40 -36.25 -12.16 -37.34
C ALA A 40 -36.75 -13.57 -37.75
N GLU A 41 -36.78 -14.54 -36.83
CA GLU A 41 -37.13 -15.94 -37.13
C GLU A 41 -38.48 -16.41 -36.55
N LEU A 42 -39.31 -15.51 -36.02
CA LEU A 42 -40.61 -15.87 -35.43
C LEU A 42 -41.84 -15.25 -36.09
N GLN A 43 -41.68 -14.56 -37.22
CA GLN A 43 -42.80 -13.99 -37.97
C GLN A 43 -43.19 -14.79 -39.22
N SER A 44 -42.33 -15.68 -39.73
CA SER A 44 -42.63 -16.48 -40.93
C SER A 44 -43.49 -17.72 -40.68
N SER A 45 -43.61 -18.19 -39.43
CA SER A 45 -44.41 -19.39 -39.10
C SER A 45 -45.87 -19.11 -38.79
N ILE A 46 -46.25 -17.84 -38.55
CA ILE A 46 -47.64 -17.48 -38.22
C ILE A 46 -48.43 -17.12 -39.49
N GLU A 47 -47.77 -16.60 -40.53
CA GLU A 47 -48.42 -16.29 -41.81
C GLU A 47 -48.72 -17.55 -42.65
N SER A 48 -47.92 -18.62 -42.56
CA SER A 48 -48.20 -19.87 -43.28
C SER A 48 -49.48 -20.57 -42.78
N ASP A 49 -49.72 -20.51 -41.48
CA ASP A 49 -50.85 -21.22 -40.85
C ASP A 49 -52.18 -20.48 -41.09
N GLN A 50 -52.16 -19.15 -41.21
CA GLN A 50 -53.35 -18.37 -41.59
C GLN A 50 -53.70 -18.51 -43.07
N GLN A 51 -52.72 -18.68 -43.96
CA GLN A 51 -52.97 -18.94 -45.38
C GLN A 51 -53.59 -20.33 -45.62
N ALA A 52 -53.13 -21.36 -44.90
CA ALA A 52 -53.71 -22.71 -44.98
C ALA A 52 -55.17 -22.74 -44.51
N LEU A 53 -55.52 -21.96 -43.48
CA LEU A 53 -56.89 -21.86 -42.96
C LEU A 53 -57.81 -21.06 -43.91
N ALA A 54 -57.28 -20.04 -44.59
CA ALA A 54 -58.00 -19.30 -45.62
C ALA A 54 -58.27 -20.13 -46.89
N GLU A 55 -57.35 -21.01 -47.29
CA GLU A 55 -57.56 -21.92 -48.41
C GLU A 55 -58.54 -23.06 -48.08
N ALA A 56 -58.49 -23.58 -46.85
CA ALA A 56 -59.44 -24.60 -46.40
C ALA A 56 -60.87 -24.06 -46.34
N THR A 57 -61.05 -22.81 -45.91
CA THR A 57 -62.37 -22.16 -45.87
C THR A 57 -62.89 -21.80 -47.26
N LYS A 58 -62.03 -21.39 -48.21
CA LYS A 58 -62.43 -21.21 -49.62
C LYS A 58 -62.87 -22.52 -50.28
N LYS A 59 -62.11 -23.62 -50.09
CA LYS A 59 -62.48 -24.95 -50.62
C LYS A 59 -63.80 -25.47 -50.04
N LEU A 60 -64.13 -25.10 -48.80
CA LEU A 60 -65.38 -25.50 -48.16
C LEU A 60 -66.57 -24.71 -48.69
N PHE A 61 -66.38 -23.43 -49.05
CA PHE A 61 -67.43 -22.62 -49.68
C PHE A 61 -67.67 -22.97 -51.14
N GLU A 62 -66.62 -23.30 -51.90
CA GLU A 62 -66.74 -23.74 -53.29
C GLU A 62 -67.51 -25.07 -53.40
N LYS A 63 -67.30 -25.98 -52.44
CA LYS A 63 -68.02 -27.26 -52.36
C LYS A 63 -69.50 -27.15 -51.98
N ILE A 64 -69.93 -26.00 -51.45
CA ILE A 64 -71.34 -25.72 -51.11
C ILE A 64 -72.04 -25.03 -52.29
N ALA A 65 -71.30 -24.37 -53.20
CA ALA A 65 -71.87 -23.68 -54.35
C ALA A 65 -72.30 -24.63 -55.50
N ASP A 66 -71.71 -25.83 -55.58
CA ASP A 66 -72.02 -26.83 -56.63
C ASP A 66 -73.15 -27.81 -56.25
N ALA A 67 -73.79 -27.64 -55.08
CA ALA A 67 -74.91 -28.48 -54.67
C ALA A 67 -76.21 -27.93 -55.26
N GLU A 68 -76.66 -28.52 -56.37
CA GLU A 68 -77.96 -28.25 -56.98
C GLU A 68 -79.13 -28.43 -55.99
N PRO A 69 -80.19 -27.61 -56.10
CA PRO A 69 -81.32 -27.61 -55.18
C PRO A 69 -82.26 -28.78 -55.50
N THR A 70 -82.26 -29.82 -54.68
CA THR A 70 -83.35 -30.79 -54.64
C THR A 70 -84.47 -30.33 -53.71
N GLU A 71 -85.70 -30.42 -54.23
CA GLU A 71 -86.94 -29.90 -53.66
C GLU A 71 -87.24 -30.38 -52.22
N PRO A 72 -87.97 -29.57 -51.43
CA PRO A 72 -88.14 -29.76 -50.00
C PRO A 72 -89.24 -30.77 -49.67
N GLU A 73 -88.87 -31.92 -49.09
CA GLU A 73 -89.82 -32.69 -48.28
C GLU A 73 -89.93 -32.09 -46.86
N PRO A 74 -91.14 -31.98 -46.30
CA PRO A 74 -91.35 -31.33 -45.01
C PRO A 74 -90.75 -32.16 -43.86
N PRO A 75 -89.80 -31.62 -43.08
CA PRO A 75 -89.25 -32.35 -41.95
C PRO A 75 -90.28 -32.44 -40.82
N THR A 76 -90.43 -33.66 -40.31
CA THR A 76 -91.21 -33.98 -39.11
C THR A 76 -90.72 -33.15 -37.90
N LYS A 77 -91.68 -32.72 -37.07
CA LYS A 77 -91.52 -31.77 -35.95
C LYS A 77 -90.53 -32.19 -34.84
N GLU A 78 -89.94 -33.37 -34.93
CA GLU A 78 -88.97 -33.90 -33.96
C GLU A 78 -87.52 -33.56 -34.34
N VAL A 79 -87.19 -33.56 -35.63
CA VAL A 79 -85.83 -33.26 -36.11
C VAL A 79 -85.47 -31.79 -35.91
N THR A 80 -86.45 -30.89 -36.04
CA THR A 80 -86.25 -29.44 -35.84
C THR A 80 -86.02 -29.07 -34.38
N LYS A 81 -86.58 -29.80 -33.42
CA LYS A 81 -86.32 -29.60 -31.98
C LYS A 81 -84.91 -30.01 -31.59
N GLU A 82 -84.43 -31.16 -32.07
CA GLU A 82 -83.06 -31.60 -31.77
C GLU A 82 -82.00 -30.68 -32.35
N ILE A 83 -82.23 -30.15 -33.55
CA ILE A 83 -81.32 -29.19 -34.19
C ILE A 83 -81.30 -27.87 -33.41
N PHE A 84 -82.47 -27.36 -33.00
CA PHE A 84 -82.55 -26.15 -32.17
C PHE A 84 -81.90 -26.33 -30.79
N GLU A 85 -82.06 -27.49 -30.15
CA GLU A 85 -81.44 -27.77 -28.85
C GLU A 85 -79.92 -27.91 -28.95
N LYS A 86 -79.41 -28.50 -30.05
CA LYS A 86 -77.98 -28.58 -30.33
C LYS A 86 -77.38 -27.19 -30.62
N ILE A 87 -78.08 -26.33 -31.35
CA ILE A 87 -77.65 -24.95 -31.61
C ILE A 87 -77.71 -24.09 -30.33
N ALA A 88 -78.71 -24.27 -29.48
CA ALA A 88 -78.82 -23.61 -28.19
C ALA A 88 -77.71 -24.05 -27.20
N LYS A 89 -77.35 -25.34 -27.18
CA LYS A 89 -76.21 -25.85 -26.39
C LYS A 89 -74.86 -25.36 -26.93
N ALA A 90 -74.69 -25.31 -28.26
CA ALA A 90 -73.46 -24.81 -28.87
C ALA A 90 -73.27 -23.29 -28.65
N SER A 91 -74.32 -22.48 -28.80
CA SER A 91 -74.25 -21.03 -28.53
C SER A 91 -73.98 -20.71 -27.06
N LYS A 92 -74.54 -21.49 -26.13
CA LYS A 92 -74.23 -21.36 -24.70
C LYS A 92 -72.78 -21.72 -24.39
N ALA A 93 -72.22 -22.77 -25.02
CA ALA A 93 -70.82 -23.15 -24.89
C ALA A 93 -69.85 -22.09 -25.46
N VAL A 94 -70.18 -21.49 -26.61
CA VAL A 94 -69.39 -20.39 -27.21
C VAL A 94 -69.44 -19.12 -26.35
N SER A 95 -70.58 -18.79 -25.74
CA SER A 95 -70.69 -17.64 -24.81
C SER A 95 -69.93 -17.85 -23.49
N LEU A 96 -69.75 -19.10 -23.06
CA LEU A 96 -68.95 -19.45 -21.89
C LEU A 96 -67.44 -19.45 -22.22
N GLN A 97 -67.05 -19.76 -23.45
CA GLN A 97 -65.65 -19.70 -23.88
C GLN A 97 -65.15 -18.26 -24.02
N SER A 98 -65.93 -17.34 -24.60
CA SER A 98 -65.52 -15.94 -24.74
C SER A 98 -65.36 -15.21 -23.39
N THR A 99 -66.24 -15.50 -22.41
CA THR A 99 -66.13 -14.93 -21.06
C THR A 99 -64.94 -15.47 -20.27
N THR A 100 -64.50 -16.71 -20.54
CA THR A 100 -63.29 -17.28 -19.92
C THR A 100 -62.00 -16.71 -20.51
N GLU A 101 -61.95 -16.43 -21.81
CA GLU A 101 -60.77 -15.84 -22.45
C GLU A 101 -60.54 -14.39 -22.01
N GLU A 102 -61.60 -13.58 -21.95
CA GLU A 102 -61.51 -12.21 -21.43
C GLU A 102 -61.04 -12.17 -19.95
N ALA A 103 -61.48 -13.12 -19.14
CA ALA A 103 -61.05 -13.23 -17.75
C ALA A 103 -59.56 -13.61 -17.65
N ILE A 104 -59.07 -14.48 -18.53
CA ILE A 104 -57.66 -14.88 -18.60
C ILE A 104 -56.79 -13.69 -19.05
N GLU A 105 -57.24 -12.89 -20.03
CA GLU A 105 -56.51 -11.71 -20.47
C GLU A 105 -56.44 -10.62 -19.40
N LYS A 106 -57.56 -10.33 -18.72
CA LYS A 106 -57.59 -9.39 -17.57
C LYS A 106 -56.64 -9.85 -16.46
N ALA A 107 -56.58 -11.15 -16.17
CA ALA A 107 -55.65 -11.69 -15.17
C ALA A 107 -54.17 -11.59 -15.60
N LYS A 108 -53.87 -11.77 -16.90
CA LYS A 108 -52.50 -11.56 -17.44
C LYS A 108 -52.09 -10.09 -17.35
N LEU A 109 -52.98 -9.16 -17.67
CA LEU A 109 -52.73 -7.73 -17.62
C LEU A 109 -52.48 -7.25 -16.18
N ALA A 110 -53.31 -7.69 -15.23
CA ALA A 110 -53.11 -7.39 -13.81
C ALA A 110 -51.77 -7.92 -13.28
N LYS A 111 -51.35 -9.13 -13.69
CA LYS A 111 -50.03 -9.68 -13.34
C LYS A 111 -48.87 -8.88 -13.94
N MET A 112 -49.03 -8.36 -15.17
CA MET A 112 -48.02 -7.48 -15.78
C MET A 112 -47.90 -6.14 -15.06
N GLU A 113 -49.03 -5.54 -14.67
CA GLU A 113 -49.05 -4.29 -13.91
C GLU A 113 -48.41 -4.44 -12.52
N GLN A 114 -48.71 -5.53 -11.81
CA GLN A 114 -48.06 -5.83 -10.53
C GLN A 114 -46.54 -5.96 -10.68
N LYS A 115 -46.07 -6.65 -11.72
CA LYS A 115 -44.63 -6.74 -12.01
C LYS A 115 -44.02 -5.38 -12.33
N ARG A 116 -44.69 -4.53 -13.10
CA ARG A 116 -44.23 -3.15 -13.40
C ARG A 116 -44.10 -2.32 -12.12
N LEU A 117 -45.08 -2.38 -11.23
CA LEU A 117 -45.04 -1.67 -9.95
C LEU A 117 -43.93 -2.18 -9.04
N GLU A 118 -43.66 -3.48 -9.03
CA GLU A 118 -42.55 -4.06 -8.25
C GLU A 118 -41.19 -3.61 -8.78
N VAL A 119 -41.02 -3.57 -10.11
CA VAL A 119 -39.80 -3.06 -10.75
C VAL A 119 -39.60 -1.58 -10.42
N GLN A 120 -40.65 -0.75 -10.53
CA GLN A 120 -40.58 0.67 -10.16
C GLN A 120 -40.20 0.88 -8.70
N LYS A 121 -40.75 0.09 -7.77
CA LYS A 121 -40.37 0.15 -6.34
C LYS A 121 -38.90 -0.21 -6.14
N LYS A 122 -38.42 -1.27 -6.80
CA LYS A 122 -37.00 -1.69 -6.73
C LYS A 122 -36.06 -0.62 -7.29
N GLU A 123 -36.43 0.04 -8.39
CA GLU A 123 -35.66 1.14 -8.97
C GLU A 123 -35.61 2.35 -8.04
N GLN A 124 -36.73 2.74 -7.43
CA GLN A 124 -36.78 3.84 -6.46
C GLN A 124 -35.92 3.53 -5.22
N GLU A 125 -35.96 2.29 -4.72
CA GLU A 125 -35.13 1.88 -3.59
C GLU A 125 -33.63 1.87 -3.95
N ALA A 126 -33.26 1.44 -5.16
CA ALA A 126 -31.89 1.48 -5.66
C ALA A 126 -31.39 2.93 -5.80
N LEU A 127 -32.22 3.84 -6.32
CA LEU A 127 -31.92 5.27 -6.40
C LEU A 127 -31.73 5.90 -5.03
N ALA A 128 -32.57 5.56 -4.05
CA ALA A 128 -32.43 6.04 -2.68
C ALA A 128 -31.13 5.54 -2.03
N LYS A 129 -30.78 4.26 -2.21
CA LYS A 129 -29.53 3.66 -1.73
C LYS A 129 -28.30 4.32 -2.38
N ALA A 130 -28.34 4.59 -3.68
CA ALA A 130 -27.26 5.26 -4.40
C ALA A 130 -27.04 6.70 -3.90
N LYS A 131 -28.13 7.46 -3.63
CA LYS A 131 -28.04 8.80 -3.06
C LYS A 131 -27.45 8.79 -1.65
N ALA A 132 -27.89 7.87 -0.79
CA ALA A 132 -27.35 7.73 0.58
C ALA A 132 -25.84 7.40 0.57
N GLN A 133 -25.39 6.53 -0.34
CA GLN A 133 -23.97 6.21 -0.51
C GLN A 133 -23.15 7.40 -1.02
N ALA A 134 -23.72 8.21 -1.93
CA ALA A 134 -23.07 9.42 -2.42
C ALA A 134 -22.90 10.47 -1.30
N ASP A 135 -23.93 10.66 -0.47
CA ASP A 135 -23.89 11.58 0.66
C ASP A 135 -22.88 11.13 1.74
N GLU A 136 -22.82 9.83 2.03
CA GLU A 136 -21.82 9.27 2.95
C GLU A 136 -20.40 9.46 2.42
N LYS A 137 -20.17 9.19 1.13
CA LYS A 137 -18.88 9.43 0.48
C LYS A 137 -18.47 10.91 0.55
N ALA A 138 -19.40 11.82 0.26
CA ALA A 138 -19.15 13.26 0.37
C ALA A 138 -18.82 13.71 1.81
N ARG A 139 -19.46 13.10 2.83
CA ARG A 139 -19.12 13.35 4.24
C ARG A 139 -17.72 12.86 4.60
N LEU A 140 -17.32 11.68 4.12
CA LEU A 140 -15.99 11.14 4.34
C LEU A 140 -14.90 12.00 3.69
N GLU A 141 -15.13 12.47 2.46
CA GLU A 141 -14.18 13.36 1.76
C GLU A 141 -14.00 14.69 2.51
N LYS A 142 -15.09 15.30 3.01
CA LYS A 142 -15.01 16.51 3.87
C LYS A 142 -14.23 16.24 5.16
N LEU A 143 -14.42 15.08 5.78
CA LEU A 143 -13.68 14.69 6.99
C LEU A 143 -12.18 14.47 6.71
N GLU A 144 -11.83 13.91 5.56
CA GLU A 144 -10.43 13.76 5.16
C GLU A 144 -9.76 15.11 4.89
N GLN A 145 -10.44 16.02 4.20
CA GLN A 145 -9.93 17.37 3.95
C GLN A 145 -9.68 18.14 5.26
N THR A 146 -10.61 18.08 6.22
CA THR A 146 -10.43 18.71 7.54
C THR A 146 -9.25 18.11 8.31
N ARG A 147 -9.04 16.78 8.23
CA ARG A 147 -7.86 16.11 8.82
C ARG A 147 -6.55 16.57 8.18
N ILE A 148 -6.49 16.69 6.85
CA ILE A 148 -5.30 17.16 6.13
C ILE A 148 -4.95 18.59 6.56
N ASN A 149 -5.95 19.48 6.64
CA ASN A 149 -5.75 20.86 7.09
C ASN A 149 -5.27 20.93 8.54
N ALA A 150 -5.86 20.13 9.44
CA ALA A 150 -5.43 20.06 10.84
C ALA A 150 -3.97 19.57 10.98
N LEU A 151 -3.57 18.57 10.18
CA LEU A 151 -2.19 18.08 10.13
C LEU A 151 -1.22 19.14 9.58
N ALA A 152 -1.61 19.89 8.55
CA ALA A 152 -0.82 21.00 8.04
C ALA A 152 -0.58 22.08 9.11
N ILE A 153 -1.62 22.46 9.87
CA ILE A 153 -1.50 23.42 10.97
C ILE A 153 -0.60 22.88 12.09
N ALA A 154 -0.75 21.60 12.46
CA ALA A 154 0.08 20.98 13.50
C ALA A 154 1.56 20.95 13.11
N THR A 155 1.87 20.58 11.87
CA THR A 155 3.25 20.54 11.37
C THR A 155 3.87 21.93 11.25
N ALA A 156 3.10 22.95 10.85
CA ALA A 156 3.55 24.34 10.85
C ALA A 156 3.89 24.83 12.27
N LYS A 157 3.04 24.52 13.26
CA LYS A 157 3.30 24.83 14.68
C LYS A 157 4.56 24.15 15.21
N GLU A 158 4.80 22.88 14.86
CA GLU A 158 6.01 22.17 15.26
C GLU A 158 7.28 22.78 14.64
N LYS A 159 7.24 23.10 13.33
CA LYS A 159 8.35 23.79 12.64
C LYS A 159 8.67 25.15 13.27
N ALA A 160 7.66 25.95 13.61
CA ALA A 160 7.85 27.23 14.27
C ALA A 160 8.52 27.09 15.65
N LYS A 161 8.11 26.08 16.45
CA LYS A 161 8.75 25.77 17.73
C LYS A 161 10.22 25.37 17.57
N LEU A 162 10.53 24.54 16.58
CA LEU A 162 11.90 24.12 16.29
C LEU A 162 12.78 25.29 15.86
N ALA A 163 12.27 26.18 15.01
CA ALA A 163 12.98 27.39 14.58
C ALA A 163 13.29 28.31 15.77
N LEU A 164 12.37 28.48 16.71
CA LEU A 164 12.59 29.30 17.91
C LEU A 164 13.69 28.70 18.82
N ILE A 165 13.67 27.37 19.02
CA ILE A 165 14.72 26.66 19.77
C ILE A 165 16.09 26.81 19.10
N GLU A 166 16.14 26.75 17.76
CA GLU A 166 17.38 26.91 17.00
C GLU A 166 17.93 28.34 17.10
N GLN A 167 17.07 29.36 17.00
CA GLN A 167 17.47 30.75 17.21
C GLN A 167 18.03 30.98 18.62
N GLU A 168 17.43 30.40 19.66
CA GLU A 168 17.96 30.49 21.03
C GLU A 168 19.33 29.82 21.17
N ARG A 169 19.55 28.67 20.51
CA ARG A 169 20.85 27.99 20.52
C ARG A 169 21.93 28.84 19.87
N LEU A 170 21.64 29.43 18.71
CA LEU A 170 22.57 30.33 18.01
C LEU A 170 22.91 31.56 18.86
N LYS A 171 21.92 32.16 19.55
CA LYS A 171 22.17 33.26 20.50
C LYS A 171 23.07 32.85 21.67
N LYS A 172 22.86 31.65 22.25
CA LYS A 172 23.71 31.12 23.34
C LYS A 172 25.13 30.81 22.85
N GLU A 173 25.29 30.33 21.63
CA GLU A 173 26.59 30.01 21.05
C GLU A 173 27.40 31.26 20.73
N LYS A 174 26.78 32.30 20.17
CA LYS A 174 27.40 33.62 19.98
C LYS A 174 27.90 34.22 21.31
N LYS A 175 27.08 34.19 22.37
CA LYS A 175 27.49 34.65 23.72
C LYS A 175 28.68 33.87 24.28
N LYS A 176 28.75 32.55 24.06
CA LYS A 176 29.87 31.71 24.49
C LYS A 176 31.16 32.05 23.73
N GLN A 177 31.08 32.29 22.42
CA GLN A 177 32.24 32.68 21.60
C GLN A 177 32.77 34.07 21.99
N GLU A 178 31.89 35.04 22.26
CA GLU A 178 32.29 36.35 22.80
C GLU A 178 32.95 36.26 24.18
N ALA A 179 32.44 35.40 25.07
CA ALA A 179 33.07 35.18 26.37
C ALA A 179 34.46 34.54 26.25
N LEU A 180 34.62 33.57 25.33
CA LEU A 180 35.89 32.89 25.09
C LEU A 180 36.95 33.86 24.51
N THR A 181 36.56 34.72 23.57
CA THR A 181 37.46 35.71 22.97
C THR A 181 37.88 36.79 23.98
N LYS A 182 36.96 37.27 24.84
CA LYS A 182 37.30 38.17 25.95
C LYS A 182 38.27 37.52 26.96
N ALA A 183 38.06 36.24 27.31
CA ALA A 183 38.95 35.51 28.20
C ALA A 183 40.35 35.29 27.61
N LEU A 184 40.44 35.01 26.31
CA LEU A 184 41.72 34.86 25.59
C LEU A 184 42.52 36.16 25.55
N LYS A 185 41.88 37.30 25.27
CA LYS A 185 42.53 38.63 25.30
C LYS A 185 43.10 38.94 26.69
N LYS A 186 42.31 38.72 27.76
CA LYS A 186 42.73 38.95 29.16
C LYS A 186 43.90 38.04 29.59
N LYS A 187 43.96 36.80 29.06
CA LYS A 187 45.05 35.85 29.32
C LYS A 187 46.35 36.21 28.55
N GLN A 188 46.23 36.73 27.34
CA GLN A 188 47.38 37.21 26.56
C GLN A 188 48.01 38.46 27.19
N GLU A 189 47.19 39.37 27.73
CA GLU A 189 47.65 40.57 28.41
C GLU A 189 48.41 40.26 29.72
N LYS A 190 47.90 39.32 30.53
CA LYS A 190 48.62 38.80 31.71
C LYS A 190 49.94 38.11 31.35
N ARG A 191 49.99 37.41 30.21
CA ARG A 191 51.24 36.78 29.70
C ARG A 191 52.27 37.80 29.22
N LYS A 192 51.85 38.93 28.64
CA LYS A 192 52.76 40.04 28.27
C LYS A 192 53.39 40.68 29.53
N LYS A 193 52.58 40.97 30.56
CA LYS A 193 53.08 41.49 31.85
C LYS A 193 54.06 40.53 32.55
N GLN A 194 53.81 39.21 32.50
CA GLN A 194 54.75 38.20 33.05
C GLN A 194 56.05 38.03 32.24
N LYS A 195 56.03 38.29 30.93
CA LYS A 195 57.27 38.23 30.10
C LYS A 195 58.19 39.42 30.37
N LEU A 196 57.66 40.62 30.62
CA LEU A 196 58.43 41.79 31.06
C LEU A 196 59.08 41.56 32.44
N ALA A 197 58.37 40.96 33.40
CA ALA A 197 58.93 40.63 34.72
C ALA A 197 60.02 39.53 34.67
N LYS A 198 59.96 38.61 33.69
CA LYS A 198 60.97 37.56 33.49
C LYS A 198 62.21 38.04 32.70
N ALA A 199 62.13 39.16 31.99
CA ALA A 199 63.28 39.77 31.33
C ALA A 199 64.23 40.43 32.36
N HIS A 200 63.70 41.07 33.41
CA HIS A 200 64.51 41.63 34.49
C HIS A 200 65.22 40.57 35.36
N LYS A 201 64.63 39.37 35.53
CA LYS A 201 65.28 38.28 36.28
C LYS A 201 66.37 37.51 35.50
N LYS A 202 66.50 37.71 34.19
CA LYS A 202 67.50 37.00 33.36
C LYS A 202 68.88 37.66 33.30
N LYS A 203 69.08 38.83 33.92
CA LYS A 203 70.41 39.45 34.11
C LYS A 203 71.14 39.03 35.39
N LEU A 204 70.53 38.23 36.29
CA LEU A 204 71.13 37.89 37.61
C LEU A 204 71.44 36.40 37.83
N HIS A 205 71.28 35.51 36.84
CA HIS A 205 71.58 34.09 37.04
C HIS A 205 72.42 33.52 35.91
N LYS A 206 73.60 34.11 35.70
CA LYS A 206 74.68 33.55 34.88
C LYS A 206 75.81 33.09 35.79
N GLN A 207 75.48 32.29 36.79
CA GLN A 207 76.43 31.51 37.59
C GLN A 207 75.61 30.49 38.38
N LYS A 208 76.19 29.30 38.55
CA LYS A 208 75.69 28.12 39.29
C LYS A 208 74.91 27.07 38.46
N LEU A 209 75.72 26.07 38.12
CA LEU A 209 75.46 24.63 38.14
C LEU A 209 74.71 24.03 36.95
N ALA A 210 75.53 23.62 35.99
CA ALA A 210 75.42 22.32 35.37
C ALA A 210 75.33 21.23 36.45
N GLN A 211 74.22 20.51 36.50
CA GLN A 211 74.13 19.07 36.80
C GLN A 211 72.66 18.62 36.75
N LYS A 212 72.48 17.35 36.37
CA LYS A 212 71.23 16.56 36.41
C LYS A 212 70.30 16.68 35.20
N ARG A 213 70.79 16.13 34.08
CA ARG A 213 69.95 15.35 33.16
C ARG A 213 69.54 14.06 33.91
N GLN A 214 68.25 13.70 33.90
CA GLN A 214 67.75 12.35 33.56
C GLN A 214 66.26 12.14 33.92
N ALA A 215 65.59 11.46 33.00
CA ALA A 215 64.50 10.49 33.19
C ALA A 215 63.09 10.94 33.64
N SER A 216 62.14 10.89 32.68
CA SER A 216 60.96 10.01 32.80
C SER A 216 60.16 9.98 31.47
N LYS A 217 60.45 9.01 30.60
CA LYS A 217 59.54 8.59 29.51
C LYS A 217 58.77 7.35 29.96
N LYS A 218 57.45 7.49 30.07
CA LYS A 218 56.46 6.49 30.45
C LYS A 218 56.43 5.33 29.42
N GLN A 219 56.65 4.10 29.88
CA GLN A 219 56.69 2.87 29.08
C GLN A 219 55.31 2.48 28.51
N LYS A 220 55.27 2.12 27.22
CA LYS A 220 54.19 1.33 26.62
C LYS A 220 54.42 -0.14 26.98
N ARG A 221 53.39 -0.80 27.52
CA ARG A 221 53.36 -2.26 27.72
C ARG A 221 53.35 -2.97 26.35
N SER A 222 54.47 -3.56 25.95
CA SER A 222 54.51 -4.58 24.90
C SER A 222 54.28 -5.96 25.52
N LYS A 223 53.46 -6.78 24.87
CA LYS A 223 53.25 -8.18 25.26
C LYS A 223 54.54 -8.95 24.92
N LYS A 224 55.08 -9.69 25.89
CA LYS A 224 56.22 -10.61 25.66
C LYS A 224 55.78 -11.74 24.72
N HIS A 225 56.44 -11.87 23.58
CA HIS A 225 56.53 -13.15 22.87
C HIS A 225 57.77 -13.88 23.40
N SER A 226 57.68 -15.20 23.57
CA SER A 226 58.83 -16.04 23.89
C SER A 226 59.85 -15.96 22.75
N LYS A 227 61.14 -15.94 23.07
CA LYS A 227 62.23 -15.95 22.06
C LYS A 227 62.45 -17.33 21.44
N ASP A 228 61.70 -18.33 21.91
CA ASP A 228 61.86 -19.72 21.53
C ASP A 228 61.12 -19.99 20.20
N PRO A 229 61.82 -20.33 19.11
CA PRO A 229 61.22 -20.50 17.78
C PRO A 229 60.23 -21.66 17.75
N LEU A 230 60.47 -22.72 18.53
CA LEU A 230 59.56 -23.87 18.63
C LEU A 230 58.27 -23.49 19.36
N ALA A 231 58.37 -22.73 20.46
CA ALA A 231 57.20 -22.25 21.19
C ALA A 231 56.32 -21.33 20.32
N ASN A 232 56.94 -20.47 19.52
CA ASN A 232 56.21 -19.60 18.59
C ASN A 232 55.55 -20.40 17.44
N ALA A 233 56.20 -21.46 16.94
CA ALA A 233 55.64 -22.34 15.92
C ALA A 233 54.43 -23.13 16.45
N ILE A 234 54.50 -23.66 17.67
CA ILE A 234 53.40 -24.40 18.30
C ILE A 234 52.23 -23.47 18.67
N MET A 235 52.50 -22.24 19.15
CA MET A 235 51.45 -21.25 19.42
C MET A 235 50.78 -20.72 18.14
N SER A 236 51.53 -20.62 17.04
CA SER A 236 51.00 -20.28 15.71
C SER A 236 50.15 -21.43 15.15
N ALA A 237 50.63 -22.68 15.24
CA ALA A 237 49.96 -23.86 14.72
C ALA A 237 48.69 -24.26 15.51
N SER A 238 48.67 -24.02 16.83
CA SER A 238 47.47 -24.23 17.67
C SER A 238 46.42 -23.14 17.51
N THR A 239 46.76 -22.03 16.85
CA THR A 239 45.77 -21.05 16.39
C THR A 239 45.15 -21.57 15.10
N SER A 240 44.34 -22.64 15.23
CA SER A 240 43.38 -23.03 14.19
C SER A 240 42.72 -21.76 13.67
N VAL A 241 42.96 -21.46 12.40
CA VAL A 241 42.23 -20.46 11.62
C VAL A 241 40.82 -21.02 11.44
N ARG A 242 40.07 -21.16 12.54
CA ARG A 242 38.63 -21.07 12.46
C ARG A 242 38.39 -19.69 11.87
N PRO A 243 37.79 -19.56 10.68
CA PRO A 243 37.42 -18.25 10.17
C PRO A 243 36.66 -17.59 11.31
N ARG A 244 37.20 -16.48 11.82
CA ARG A 244 36.53 -15.72 12.89
C ARG A 244 35.13 -15.45 12.37
N ARG A 245 34.17 -16.25 12.85
CA ARG A 245 32.77 -16.29 12.42
C ARG A 245 32.36 -14.84 12.25
N SER A 246 32.21 -14.41 10.99
CA SER A 246 32.36 -13.00 10.62
C SER A 246 31.58 -12.15 11.61
N LYS A 247 32.24 -11.14 12.20
CA LYS A 247 31.58 -10.24 13.13
C LYS A 247 30.42 -9.58 12.39
N ARG A 248 29.25 -10.18 12.64
CA ARG A 248 27.91 -9.62 12.73
C ARG A 248 27.18 -9.46 11.39
N PRO A 249 26.10 -10.25 11.15
CA PRO A 249 25.06 -9.93 10.15
C PRO A 249 24.65 -8.44 10.18
N ALA A 250 24.70 -7.82 11.36
CA ALA A 250 24.52 -6.39 11.55
C ALA A 250 25.45 -5.51 10.68
N MET A 251 26.74 -5.83 10.54
CA MET A 251 27.66 -5.01 9.74
C MET A 251 27.31 -5.08 8.24
N ARG A 252 26.91 -6.26 7.75
CA ARG A 252 26.40 -6.43 6.38
C ARG A 252 25.14 -5.59 6.15
N MET A 253 24.20 -5.62 7.09
CA MET A 253 22.98 -4.79 7.04
C MET A 253 23.29 -3.29 7.08
N ILE A 254 24.26 -2.87 7.90
CA ILE A 254 24.67 -1.46 7.99
C ILE A 254 25.19 -0.99 6.63
N LYS A 255 26.13 -1.74 6.04
CA LYS A 255 26.70 -1.44 4.73
C LYS A 255 25.63 -1.42 3.64
N GLN A 256 24.72 -2.39 3.63
CA GLN A 256 23.72 -2.55 2.58
C GLN A 256 22.57 -1.54 2.65
N PHE A 257 22.08 -1.20 3.84
CA PHE A 257 20.86 -0.40 3.97
C PHE A 257 21.08 1.06 4.32
N TYR A 258 22.21 1.38 4.96
CA TYR A 258 22.49 2.75 5.37
C TYR A 258 23.56 3.40 4.48
N GLY A 259 24.57 2.65 4.02
CA GLY A 259 25.58 3.16 3.09
C GLY A 259 26.16 4.50 3.53
N SER A 260 25.97 5.55 2.70
CA SER A 260 26.39 6.92 3.00
C SER A 260 25.56 7.61 4.10
N GLU A 261 24.25 7.30 4.23
CA GLU A 261 23.39 7.85 5.30
C GLU A 261 23.92 7.51 6.69
N PHE A 262 24.62 6.37 6.83
CA PHE A 262 25.22 5.97 8.10
C PHE A 262 26.22 7.01 8.60
N ASN A 263 26.98 7.63 7.70
CA ASN A 263 28.00 8.62 8.05
C ASN A 263 27.40 9.92 8.57
N ALA A 264 26.20 10.27 8.12
CA ALA A 264 25.45 11.45 8.58
C ALA A 264 24.89 11.30 10.00
N PHE A 265 24.83 10.08 10.54
CA PHE A 265 24.35 9.86 11.89
C PHE A 265 25.32 10.34 12.96
N THR A 266 24.75 10.73 14.09
CA THR A 266 25.52 11.10 15.29
C THR A 266 26.31 9.89 15.81
N PRO A 267 27.45 10.11 16.50
CA PRO A 267 28.25 9.01 17.06
C PRO A 267 27.45 8.11 18.01
N THR A 268 26.48 8.67 18.72
CA THR A 268 25.59 7.92 19.63
C THR A 268 24.64 7.00 18.87
N GLN A 269 24.05 7.47 17.76
CA GLN A 269 23.20 6.67 16.87
C GLN A 269 24.00 5.56 16.19
N LYS A 270 25.20 5.88 15.65
CA LYS A 270 26.10 4.89 15.02
C LYS A 270 26.42 3.75 15.98
N LYS A 271 26.88 4.09 17.19
CA LYS A 271 27.21 3.12 18.25
C LYS A 271 26.00 2.27 18.65
N PHE A 272 24.82 2.88 18.72
CA PHE A 272 23.59 2.15 19.01
C PHE A 272 23.27 1.13 17.91
N ILE A 273 23.29 1.54 16.64
CA ILE A 273 23.00 0.67 15.49
C ILE A 273 24.01 -0.49 15.44
N GLU A 274 25.31 -0.20 15.51
CA GLU A 274 26.37 -1.23 15.45
C GLU A 274 26.27 -2.28 16.55
N LYS A 275 25.85 -1.87 17.76
CA LYS A 275 25.72 -2.77 18.90
C LYS A 275 24.43 -3.56 18.88
N ASN A 276 23.32 -2.94 18.47
CA ASN A 276 21.98 -3.45 18.71
C ASN A 276 21.24 -3.97 17.48
N LEU A 277 21.66 -3.63 16.26
CA LEU A 277 20.93 -4.04 15.04
C LEU A 277 20.82 -5.57 14.91
N GLY A 278 21.85 -6.31 15.32
CA GLY A 278 21.80 -7.77 15.36
C GLY A 278 20.82 -8.32 16.40
N SER A 279 20.69 -7.65 17.55
CA SER A 279 19.70 -8.03 18.58
C SER A 279 18.28 -7.75 18.11
N ILE A 280 18.05 -6.59 17.50
CA ILE A 280 16.75 -6.21 16.91
C ILE A 280 16.33 -7.23 15.86
N TYR A 281 17.24 -7.60 14.95
CA TYR A 281 17.00 -8.65 13.96
C TYR A 281 16.62 -9.98 14.62
N ARG A 282 17.39 -10.45 15.61
CA ARG A 282 17.12 -11.72 16.32
C ARG A 282 15.78 -11.71 17.06
N ILE A 283 15.44 -10.61 17.72
CA ILE A 283 14.14 -10.46 18.41
C ILE A 283 13.02 -10.55 17.37
N THR A 284 13.14 -9.82 16.26
CA THR A 284 12.13 -9.82 15.20
C THR A 284 11.94 -11.22 14.60
N GLN A 285 13.04 -11.92 14.28
CA GLN A 285 12.97 -13.28 13.76
C GLN A 285 12.38 -14.26 14.77
N ARG A 286 12.73 -14.15 16.06
CA ARG A 286 12.10 -14.95 17.12
C ARG A 286 10.59 -14.69 17.21
N THR A 287 10.17 -13.42 17.15
CA THR A 287 8.76 -13.05 17.14
C THR A 287 8.06 -13.57 15.89
N LEU A 288 8.71 -13.54 14.73
CA LEU A 288 8.19 -14.12 13.49
C LEU A 288 7.96 -15.63 13.63
N THR A 289 8.96 -16.37 14.12
CA THR A 289 8.84 -17.83 14.37
C THR A 289 7.70 -18.14 15.34
N ARG A 290 7.54 -17.33 16.40
CA ARG A 290 6.48 -17.53 17.41
C ARG A 290 5.09 -17.12 16.93
N ASN A 291 4.98 -16.01 16.20
CA ASN A 291 3.70 -15.51 15.66
C ASN A 291 3.23 -16.33 14.45
N GLY A 292 4.13 -17.13 13.87
CA GLY A 292 3.83 -18.09 12.82
C GLY A 292 3.98 -17.51 11.42
N TYR A 293 4.26 -18.43 10.50
CA TYR A 293 4.23 -18.16 9.07
C TYR A 293 2.78 -18.00 8.60
N PRO A 294 2.42 -17.01 7.77
CA PRO A 294 1.06 -16.88 7.28
C PRO A 294 0.61 -18.15 6.56
N ARG A 295 -0.51 -18.75 6.98
CA ARG A 295 -0.98 -20.05 6.46
C ARG A 295 -1.13 -20.08 4.95
N VAL A 296 -1.65 -19.00 4.37
CA VAL A 296 -1.77 -18.85 2.90
C VAL A 296 -0.40 -18.90 2.24
N ALA A 297 0.57 -18.15 2.77
CA ALA A 297 1.93 -18.10 2.22
C ALA A 297 2.66 -19.45 2.36
N ALA A 298 2.43 -20.17 3.46
CA ALA A 298 2.96 -21.52 3.64
C ALA A 298 2.41 -22.50 2.60
N ARG A 299 1.08 -22.51 2.39
CA ARG A 299 0.41 -23.37 1.39
C ARG A 299 0.91 -23.12 -0.03
N THR A 300 1.18 -21.87 -0.37
CA THR A 300 1.62 -21.46 -1.71
C THR A 300 3.14 -21.39 -1.83
N HIS A 301 3.89 -21.90 -0.85
CA HIS A 301 5.37 -21.89 -0.84
C HIS A 301 6.00 -20.50 -1.09
N GLN A 302 5.29 -19.44 -0.72
CA GLN A 302 5.78 -18.07 -0.87
C GLN A 302 6.91 -17.87 0.14
N GLN A 303 8.02 -17.28 -0.28
CA GLN A 303 9.20 -16.97 0.55
C GLN A 303 9.78 -15.60 0.14
N GLY A 304 10.73 -15.09 0.92
CA GLY A 304 11.56 -13.97 0.50
C GLY A 304 11.98 -13.02 1.60
N THR A 305 12.71 -11.99 1.19
CA THR A 305 13.34 -11.04 2.10
C THR A 305 12.78 -9.63 1.91
N GLN A 306 12.15 -9.10 2.95
CA GLN A 306 11.62 -7.74 3.00
C GLN A 306 12.62 -6.81 3.68
N ILE A 307 12.65 -5.54 3.28
CA ILE A 307 13.45 -4.52 3.97
C ILE A 307 12.50 -3.57 4.68
N VAL A 308 12.69 -3.41 5.98
CA VAL A 308 11.81 -2.59 6.82
C VAL A 308 12.57 -1.40 7.37
N THR A 309 11.91 -0.26 7.47
CA THR A 309 12.46 0.95 8.06
C THR A 309 11.46 1.62 8.99
N PHE A 310 11.93 2.12 10.13
CA PHE A 310 11.16 2.92 11.10
C PHE A 310 12.11 3.74 11.98
N TYR A 311 11.54 4.66 12.76
CA TYR A 311 12.26 5.37 13.82
C TYR A 311 11.93 4.78 15.18
N LEU A 312 12.97 4.40 15.93
CA LEU A 312 12.87 3.96 17.32
C LEU A 312 13.18 5.14 18.25
N HIS A 313 12.27 5.42 19.17
CA HIS A 313 12.37 6.50 20.14
C HIS A 313 12.98 6.02 21.47
N PRO A 314 13.54 6.92 22.30
CA PRO A 314 14.12 6.54 23.58
C PRO A 314 13.14 5.91 24.58
N ASN A 315 11.86 6.26 24.48
CA ASN A 315 10.77 5.65 25.27
C ASN A 315 10.41 4.23 24.81
N GLY A 316 10.99 3.74 23.71
CA GLY A 316 10.68 2.44 23.11
C GLY A 316 9.55 2.47 22.08
N ALA A 317 8.87 3.61 21.89
CA ALA A 317 7.87 3.73 20.83
C ALA A 317 8.52 3.71 19.44
N ILE A 318 7.76 3.24 18.45
CA ILE A 318 8.16 3.28 17.04
C ILE A 318 7.30 4.26 16.24
N SER A 319 7.87 4.88 15.21
CA SER A 319 7.13 5.77 14.30
C SER A 319 7.61 5.59 12.86
N GLY A 320 6.72 5.87 11.90
CA GLY A 320 7.05 5.81 10.47
C GLY A 320 7.40 4.40 9.98
N LEU A 321 6.77 3.36 10.54
CA LEU A 321 6.96 1.97 10.13
C LEU A 321 6.49 1.75 8.70
N ARG A 322 7.41 1.36 7.81
CA ARG A 322 7.13 1.06 6.41
C ARG A 322 8.09 0.03 5.83
N LEU A 323 7.64 -0.70 4.81
CA LEU A 323 8.46 -1.59 4.01
C LEU A 323 9.19 -0.75 2.93
N LYS A 324 10.52 -0.71 2.97
CA LYS A 324 11.35 -0.10 1.91
C LYS A 324 11.39 -0.99 0.67
N LYS A 325 11.47 -2.31 0.87
CA LYS A 325 11.37 -3.32 -0.20
C LYS A 325 10.33 -4.35 0.21
N ARG A 326 9.33 -4.53 -0.65
CA ARG A 326 8.30 -5.56 -0.55
C ARG A 326 8.77 -6.82 -1.27
N VAL A 327 8.23 -7.98 -0.91
CA VAL A 327 8.52 -9.24 -1.59
C VAL A 327 7.55 -9.50 -2.76
N GLY A 328 6.39 -8.84 -2.77
CA GLY A 328 5.33 -9.04 -3.77
C GLY A 328 4.15 -9.85 -3.27
N TYR A 329 4.26 -10.44 -2.07
CA TYR A 329 3.17 -11.17 -1.42
C TYR A 329 2.56 -10.37 -0.27
N ALA A 330 1.30 -9.95 -0.45
CA ALA A 330 0.58 -9.15 0.54
C ALA A 330 0.44 -9.86 1.91
N SER A 331 0.35 -11.19 1.91
CA SER A 331 0.32 -12.04 3.11
C SER A 331 1.57 -11.85 3.96
N LEU A 332 2.75 -11.93 3.35
CA LEU A 332 4.05 -11.74 4.01
C LEU A 332 4.25 -10.29 4.43
N ASP A 333 3.90 -9.33 3.57
CA ASP A 333 4.07 -7.90 3.85
C ASP A 333 3.23 -7.47 5.07
N LYS A 334 1.94 -7.85 5.12
CA LYS A 334 1.05 -7.58 6.26
C LYS A 334 1.57 -8.23 7.54
N ASN A 335 2.04 -9.47 7.45
CA ASN A 335 2.58 -10.19 8.59
C ASN A 335 3.83 -9.52 9.17
N THR A 336 4.73 -9.02 8.33
CA THR A 336 5.94 -8.31 8.78
C THR A 336 5.60 -7.08 9.61
N ILE A 337 4.63 -6.29 9.16
CA ILE A 337 4.16 -5.12 9.90
C ILE A 337 3.59 -5.55 11.26
N LYS A 338 2.79 -6.63 11.31
CA LYS A 338 2.24 -7.19 12.55
C LYS A 338 3.34 -7.67 13.50
N VAL A 339 4.32 -8.42 12.99
CA VAL A 339 5.45 -8.94 13.77
C VAL A 339 6.25 -7.80 14.41
N ILE A 340 6.55 -6.74 13.67
CA ILE A 340 7.30 -5.60 14.22
C ILE A 340 6.49 -4.86 15.28
N ARG A 341 5.16 -4.71 15.09
CA ARG A 341 4.27 -4.14 16.11
C ARG A 341 4.26 -4.97 17.41
N ILE A 342 4.57 -6.26 17.36
CA ILE A 342 4.70 -7.10 18.56
C ILE A 342 6.12 -7.02 19.12
N ALA A 343 7.13 -7.09 18.26
CA ALA A 343 8.53 -7.21 18.63
C ALA A 343 9.13 -5.93 19.22
N TYR A 344 8.59 -4.75 18.88
CA TYR A 344 9.27 -3.49 19.23
C TYR A 344 9.40 -3.24 20.73
N LYS A 345 8.48 -3.80 21.53
CA LYS A 345 8.50 -3.70 23.01
C LYS A 345 9.78 -4.30 23.62
N ASP A 346 10.36 -5.29 22.94
CA ASP A 346 11.54 -6.04 23.40
C ASP A 346 12.84 -5.47 22.82
N TYR A 347 12.77 -4.46 21.95
CA TYR A 347 13.96 -3.86 21.36
C TYR A 347 14.77 -3.07 22.39
N PRO A 348 16.11 -3.10 22.29
CA PRO A 348 16.95 -2.23 23.12
C PRO A 348 16.60 -0.76 22.85
N ARG A 349 16.55 0.05 23.91
CA ARG A 349 16.12 1.45 23.81
C ARG A 349 17.31 2.37 23.47
N PRO A 350 17.21 3.22 22.43
CA PRO A 350 18.27 4.16 22.09
C PRO A 350 18.24 5.38 23.00
N LYS A 351 19.36 6.11 23.11
CA LYS A 351 19.40 7.39 23.84
C LYS A 351 18.77 8.53 23.05
N THR A 352 18.80 8.45 21.73
CA THR A 352 18.27 9.43 20.80
C THR A 352 17.40 8.75 19.76
N LYS A 353 16.42 9.47 19.20
CA LYS A 353 15.58 8.95 18.10
C LYS A 353 16.49 8.45 16.98
N THR A 354 16.39 7.17 16.63
CA THR A 354 17.30 6.50 15.70
C THR A 354 16.51 5.80 14.59
N LYS A 355 16.88 6.05 13.33
CA LYS A 355 16.33 5.33 12.17
C LYS A 355 16.90 3.92 12.15
N ILE A 356 16.03 2.93 12.16
CA ILE A 356 16.39 1.51 12.12
C ILE A 356 15.89 0.94 10.80
N THR A 357 16.80 0.34 10.05
CA THR A 357 16.56 -0.36 8.78
C THR A 357 17.25 -1.72 8.81
N PHE A 358 16.50 -2.79 8.58
CA PHE A 358 17.01 -4.15 8.51
C PHE A 358 16.11 -5.02 7.62
N TYR A 359 16.58 -6.21 7.27
CA TYR A 359 15.79 -7.16 6.51
C TYR A 359 15.05 -8.15 7.42
N VAL A 360 13.87 -8.57 7.00
CA VAL A 360 13.11 -9.67 7.58
C VAL A 360 13.05 -10.77 6.53
N GLU A 361 13.50 -11.95 6.90
CA GLU A 361 13.62 -13.10 6.00
C GLU A 361 12.56 -14.13 6.35
N TYR A 362 11.83 -14.55 5.31
CA TYR A 362 10.88 -15.64 5.34
C TYR A 362 11.46 -16.81 4.53
N SER A 363 11.85 -17.88 5.21
CA SER A 363 12.23 -19.16 4.60
C SER A 363 11.28 -20.24 5.08
N LEU A 364 10.93 -21.17 4.19
CA LEU A 364 10.38 -22.46 4.55
C LEU A 364 11.56 -23.42 4.51
N PHE A 365 11.96 -23.89 5.70
CA PHE A 365 13.08 -24.79 5.96
C PHE A 365 14.47 -24.13 5.91
#